data_AF-A0A533WDB0-F1
#
_entry.id   AF-A0A533WDB0-F1
#
_cell.length_a   1.000
_cell.length_b   1.000
_cell.length_c   1.000
_cell.angle_alpha   90.00
_cell.angle_beta   90.00
_cell.angle_gamma   90.00
#
_symmetry.space_group_name_H-M   'P 1'
#
loop_
_entity.id
_entity.type
_entity.pdbx_description
1 polymer ?
#
loop_
_entity_poly.entity_id
_entity_poly.type
_entity_poly.pdbx_seq_one_letter_code
_entity_poly.pdbx_strand_id
1 'polypeptide(L)' 'TPRLHHGYGRAAWPVLENGILTGKDVRVGMEDTLILADGTRAGSNKQLVEGAVLLARRFGREPLRLPKGNPDT' A
#
# COMPACT_ATOMS: atom_id res chain seq x y z
N THR A 1 -2.25 -6.68 18.63
CA THR A 1 -3.50 -6.43 17.86
C THR A 1 -3.14 -6.13 16.42
N PRO A 2 -3.89 -6.64 15.44
CA PRO A 2 -3.70 -6.29 14.04
C PRO A 2 -3.96 -4.78 13.85
N ARG A 3 -3.14 -4.12 13.02
CA ARG A 3 -3.25 -2.69 12.72
C ARG A 3 -2.99 -2.47 11.24
N LEU A 4 -3.90 -1.74 10.59
CA LEU A 4 -3.84 -1.33 9.19
C LEU A 4 -3.58 0.18 9.13
N HIS A 5 -2.52 0.59 8.45
CA HIS A 5 -2.14 2.00 8.31
C HIS A 5 -2.55 2.55 6.93
N HIS A 6 -3.07 3.77 6.90
CA HIS A 6 -3.36 4.51 5.67
C HIS A 6 -3.28 6.02 5.93
N GLY A 7 -3.22 6.81 4.87
CA GLY A 7 -3.17 8.27 4.95
C GLY A 7 -3.82 8.90 3.71
N TYR A 8 -3.93 10.22 3.70
CA TYR A 8 -4.66 10.94 2.66
C TYR A 8 -3.76 11.76 1.75
N GLY A 9 -4.08 11.78 0.46
CA GLY A 9 -3.37 12.55 -0.56
C GLY A 9 -1.88 12.23 -0.59
N ARG A 10 -1.02 13.25 -0.62
CA ARG A 10 0.44 13.07 -0.62
C ARG A 10 0.96 12.41 0.66
N ALA A 11 0.27 12.61 1.79
CA ALA A 11 0.68 12.04 3.08
C ALA A 11 0.44 10.53 3.17
N ALA A 12 -0.27 9.92 2.21
CA ALA A 12 -0.41 8.47 2.14
C ALA A 12 0.97 7.78 2.07
N TRP A 13 1.90 8.27 1.25
CA TRP A 13 3.18 7.59 1.01
C TRP A 13 4.09 7.50 2.23
N PRO A 14 4.32 8.59 3.02
CA PRO A 14 5.05 8.48 4.28
C PRO A 14 4.39 7.53 5.30
N VAL A 15 3.04 7.46 5.32
CA VAL A 15 2.33 6.52 6.21
C VAL A 15 2.54 5.08 5.78
N LEU A 16 2.45 4.80 4.47
CA LEU A 16 2.75 3.50 3.89
C LEU A 16 4.20 3.08 4.20
N GLU A 17 5.16 3.99 3.99
CA GLU A 17 6.58 3.76 4.26
C GLU A 17 6.81 3.37 5.72
N ASN A 18 6.27 4.13 6.67
CA ASN A 18 6.38 3.81 8.09
C ASN A 18 5.67 2.49 8.46
N GLY A 19 4.49 2.24 7.89
CA GLY A 19 3.76 0.99 8.10
C GLY A 19 4.58 -0.23 7.66
N ILE A 20 5.12 -0.20 6.45
CA ILE A 20 5.96 -1.26 5.88
C ILE A 20 7.24 -1.45 6.69
N LEU A 21 7.96 -0.37 7.02
CA LEU A 21 9.19 -0.41 7.82
C LEU A 21 8.98 -1.08 9.18
N THR A 22 7.85 -0.76 9.83
CA THR A 22 7.51 -1.26 11.18
C THR A 22 6.75 -2.60 11.16
N GLY A 23 6.61 -3.24 10.00
CA GLY A 23 5.96 -4.55 9.86
C GLY A 23 4.45 -4.51 10.15
N LYS A 24 3.78 -3.40 9.80
CA LYS A 24 2.33 -3.23 9.88
C LYS A 24 1.71 -3.41 8.51
N ASP A 25 0.44 -3.83 8.49
CA ASP A 25 -0.33 -3.86 7.26
C ASP A 25 -0.63 -2.44 6.79
N VAL A 26 -0.74 -2.26 5.48
CA VAL A 26 -1.04 -0.96 4.86
C VAL A 26 -2.22 -1.05 3.90
N ARG A 27 -2.99 0.03 3.79
CA ARG A 27 -4.04 0.20 2.79
C ARG A 27 -3.66 1.35 1.85
N VAL A 28 -3.96 1.15 0.57
CA VAL A 28 -3.85 2.19 -0.45
C VAL A 28 -4.94 1.99 -1.49
N GLY A 29 -5.51 3.11 -1.95
CA GLY A 29 -6.47 3.16 -3.04
C GLY A 29 -6.78 4.59 -3.44
N MET A 30 -7.56 4.77 -4.51
CA MET A 30 -7.96 6.09 -5.01
C MET A 30 -8.83 6.87 -4.02
N GLU A 31 -9.42 6.19 -3.04
CA GLU A 31 -10.09 6.82 -1.89
C GLU A 31 -9.11 7.53 -0.94
N ASP A 32 -7.90 6.98 -0.80
CA ASP A 32 -6.86 7.51 0.09
C ASP A 32 -6.06 8.58 -0.65
N THR A 33 -5.64 8.29 -1.88
CA THR A 33 -4.82 9.21 -2.67
C THR A 33 -4.99 9.03 -4.17
N LEU A 34 -4.90 10.14 -4.89
CA LEU A 34 -4.87 10.18 -6.36
C LEU A 34 -3.46 10.43 -6.90
N ILE A 35 -2.45 10.39 -6.04
CA ILE A 35 -1.07 10.80 -6.34
C ILE A 35 -0.12 9.64 -6.07
N LEU A 36 0.78 9.34 -7.02
CA LEU A 36 1.86 8.36 -6.88
C LEU A 36 3.00 8.90 -6.00
N ALA A 37 3.93 8.03 -5.59
CA ALA A 37 5.04 8.39 -4.70
C ALA A 37 5.95 9.48 -5.29
N ASP A 38 6.09 9.51 -6.61
CA ASP A 38 6.84 10.52 -7.37
C ASP A 38 6.06 11.84 -7.56
N GLY A 39 4.81 11.90 -7.08
CA GLY A 39 3.96 13.08 -7.17
C GLY A 39 3.09 13.18 -8.42
N THR A 40 3.19 12.24 -9.35
CA THR A 40 2.33 12.15 -10.55
C THR A 40 0.93 11.65 -10.21
N ARG A 41 -0.06 11.87 -11.09
CA ARG A 41 -1.44 11.41 -10.84
C ARG A 41 -1.58 9.93 -11.14
N ALA A 42 -2.15 9.17 -10.19
CA ALA A 42 -2.49 7.77 -10.41
C ALA A 42 -3.65 7.64 -11.39
N GLY A 43 -3.48 6.78 -12.40
CA GLY A 43 -4.53 6.42 -13.37
C GLY A 43 -5.40 5.25 -12.93
N SER A 44 -5.03 4.52 -11.87
CA SER A 44 -5.81 3.39 -11.35
C SER A 44 -5.36 2.96 -9.94
N ASN A 45 -6.22 2.21 -9.25
CA ASN A 45 -5.84 1.48 -8.04
C ASN A 45 -4.65 0.52 -8.27
N LYS A 46 -4.55 -0.09 -9.46
CA LYS A 46 -3.43 -0.99 -9.80
C LYS A 46 -2.08 -0.28 -9.69
N GLN A 47 -1.96 0.94 -10.20
CA GLN A 47 -0.72 1.72 -10.11
C GLN A 47 -0.36 2.07 -8.66
N LEU A 48 -1.35 2.37 -7.83
CA LEU A 48 -1.15 2.64 -6.41
C LEU A 48 -0.63 1.39 -5.68
N VAL A 49 -1.24 0.23 -5.94
CA VAL A 49 -0.81 -1.06 -5.38
C VAL A 49 0.60 -1.41 -5.85
N GLU A 50 0.91 -1.25 -7.15
CA GLU A 50 2.25 -1.48 -7.69
C GLU A 50 3.30 -0.58 -7.00
N GLY A 51 2.97 0.69 -6.75
CA GLY A 51 3.82 1.58 -5.98
C GLY A 51 4.07 1.10 -4.55
N ALA A 52 3.04 0.63 -3.85
CA ALA A 52 3.17 0.05 -2.51
C ALA A 52 4.00 -1.25 -2.51
N VAL A 53 3.86 -2.10 -3.53
CA VAL A 53 4.67 -3.32 -3.71
C VAL A 53 6.15 -2.97 -3.93
N LEU A 54 6.45 -1.99 -4.79
CA LEU A 54 7.81 -1.52 -5.00
C LEU A 54 8.42 -0.93 -3.72
N LEU A 55 7.63 -0.19 -2.94
CA LEU A 55 8.04 0.33 -1.64
C LEU A 55 8.34 -0.80 -0.64
N ALA A 56 7.50 -1.84 -0.59
CA ALA A 56 7.76 -3.02 0.24
C ALA A 56 9.08 -3.70 -0.13
N ARG A 57 9.30 -3.93 -1.43
CA ARG A 57 10.50 -4.58 -1.94
C ARG A 57 11.77 -3.78 -1.68
N ARG A 58 11.70 -2.45 -1.75
CA ARG A 58 12.81 -1.55 -1.35
C ARG A 58 13.25 -1.78 0.10
N PHE A 59 12.35 -2.20 0.98
CA PHE A 59 12.64 -2.54 2.37
C PHE A 59 12.84 -4.04 2.61
N GLY A 60 13.02 -4.84 1.57
CA GLY A 60 13.19 -6.29 1.68
C GLY A 60 11.96 -7.02 2.22
N ARG A 61 10.77 -6.43 2.06
CA ARG A 61 9.49 -7.03 2.43
C ARG A 61 8.76 -7.48 1.17
N GLU A 62 8.11 -8.64 1.24
CA GLU A 62 7.21 -9.10 0.18
C GLU A 62 5.75 -9.01 0.65
N PRO A 63 4.83 -8.52 -0.18
CA PRO A 63 3.40 -8.56 0.12
C PRO A 63 2.93 -9.98 0.38
N LEU A 64 2.02 -10.14 1.35
CA LEU A 64 1.40 -11.43 1.59
C LEU A 64 0.59 -11.85 0.37
N ARG A 65 0.83 -13.07 -0.11
CA ARG A 65 0.00 -13.69 -1.13
C ARG A 65 -1.17 -14.39 -0.44
N LEU A 66 -2.39 -14.02 -0.79
CA LEU A 66 -3.55 -14.77 -0.32
C LEU A 66 -3.49 -16.21 -0.88
N PRO A 67 -3.86 -17.23 -0.10
CA PRO A 67 -4.04 -18.58 -0.61
C PRO A 67 -5.03 -18.56 -1.78
N LYS A 68 -4.82 -19.42 -2.80
CA LYS A 68 -5.83 -19.62 -3.83
C LYS A 68 -7.06 -20.27 -3.17
N GLY A 69 -8.17 -19.52 -3.14
CA GLY A 69 -9.45 -19.94 -2.57
C GLY A 69 -9.55 -19.64 -1.08
N ASN A 70 -10.45 -18.72 -0.71
CA ASN A 70 -11.00 -18.63 0.65
C ASN A 70 -12.52 -18.80 0.53
N PRO A 71 -13.16 -19.69 1.33
CA PRO A 71 -14.61 -20.00 1.29
C PRO A 71 -15.58 -18.87 1.68
N ASP A 72 -15.11 -17.65 1.94
CA ASP A 72 -15.96 -16.49 2.31
C ASP A 72 -16.27 -15.55 1.12
N THR A 73 -16.15 -16.05 -0.11
CA THR A 73 -16.81 -15.51 -1.31
C THR A 73 -17.69 -16.58 -1.94
#